data_AF-A0A3D2I876-F1
#
_entry.id   AF-A0A3D2I876-F1
#
_cell.length_a   1.000
_cell.length_b   1.000
_cell.length_c   1.000
_cell.angle_alpha   90.00
_cell.angle_beta   90.00
_cell.angle_gamma   90.00
#
_symmetry.space_group_name_H-M   'P 1'
#
loop_
_entity.id
_entity.type
_entity.pdbx_description
1 polymer ?
#
loop_
_entity_poly.entity_id
_entity_poly.type
_entity_poly.pdbx_seq_one_letter_code
_entity_poly.pdbx_strand_id
1 'polypeptide(L)' 'SRGVVVRAYNLGWFNVPVCDMVTARLGLPCRLSNDANCAALAETVAGASVGCRNMVLVTLGTGVG' A
#
# COMPACT_ATOMS: atom_id res chain seq x y z
N SER A 1 -3.48 -8.37 8.40
CA SER A 1 -4.32 -8.27 7.19
C SER A 1 -4.13 -9.54 6.36
N ARG A 2 -5.14 -10.03 5.64
CA ARG A 2 -5.05 -11.29 4.86
C ARG A 2 -4.31 -11.14 3.51
N GLY A 3 -3.65 -10.00 3.26
CA GLY A 3 -2.90 -9.79 2.01
C GLY A 3 -3.74 -9.78 0.72
N VAL A 4 -5.04 -9.52 0.84
CA VAL A 4 -6.02 -9.51 -0.25
C VAL A 4 -6.30 -8.08 -0.72
N VAL A 5 -6.24 -7.84 -2.03
CA VAL A 5 -6.82 -6.65 -2.65
C VAL A 5 -8.33 -6.88 -2.76
N VAL A 6 -9.09 -6.25 -1.86
CA VAL A 6 -10.56 -6.37 -1.86
C VAL A 6 -11.15 -5.75 -3.14
N ARG A 7 -10.63 -4.58 -3.54
CA ARG A 7 -11.08 -3.88 -4.75
C ARG A 7 -9.99 -2.96 -5.30
N ALA A 8 -9.71 -3.04 -6.60
CA ALA A 8 -8.94 -2.06 -7.34
C ALA A 8 -9.51 -1.91 -8.76
N TYR A 9 -10.33 -0.87 -8.97
CA TYR A 9 -11.12 -0.69 -10.19
C TYR A 9 -10.26 -0.50 -11.45
N ASN A 10 -9.19 0.29 -11.34
CA ASN A 10 -8.24 0.53 -12.43
C ASN A 10 -7.51 -0.74 -12.90
N LEU A 11 -7.45 -1.77 -12.06
CA LEU A 11 -6.87 -3.07 -12.39
C LEU A 11 -7.92 -4.14 -12.68
N GLY A 12 -9.21 -3.85 -12.50
CA GLY A 12 -10.29 -4.83 -12.58
C GLY A 12 -10.22 -5.91 -11.50
N TRP A 13 -9.58 -5.64 -10.36
CA TRP A 13 -9.35 -6.63 -9.31
C TRP A 13 -10.44 -6.61 -8.24
N PHE A 14 -10.93 -7.80 -7.89
CA PHE A 14 -11.92 -8.03 -6.84
C PHE A 14 -11.52 -9.26 -6.03
N ASN A 15 -11.27 -9.08 -4.73
CA ASN A 15 -10.84 -10.14 -3.80
C ASN A 15 -9.63 -10.96 -4.29
N VAL A 16 -8.57 -10.30 -4.78
CA VAL A 16 -7.36 -10.96 -5.29
C VAL A 16 -6.36 -11.21 -4.15
N PRO A 17 -5.94 -12.47 -3.87
CA PRO A 17 -5.03 -12.80 -2.77
C PRO A 17 -3.55 -12.57 -3.15
N VAL A 18 -3.19 -11.30 -3.34
CA VAL A 18 -1.87 -10.90 -3.87
C VAL A 18 -0.70 -11.42 -3.02
N CYS A 19 -0.78 -11.32 -1.69
CA CYS A 19 0.34 -11.80 -0.86
C CYS A 19 0.57 -13.30 -1.00
N ASP A 20 -0.48 -14.12 -1.11
CA ASP A 20 -0.35 -15.56 -1.28
C ASP A 20 0.27 -15.89 -2.64
N MET A 21 -0.19 -15.23 -3.70
CA MET A 21 0.35 -15.38 -5.06
C MET A 21 1.85 -15.03 -5.12
N VAL A 22 2.24 -13.91 -4.52
CA VAL A 22 3.64 -13.45 -4.48
C VAL A 22 4.50 -14.37 -3.63
N THR A 23 4.01 -14.76 -2.44
CA THR A 23 4.72 -15.67 -1.52
C THR A 23 4.94 -17.04 -2.17
N ALA A 24 3.92 -17.60 -2.84
CA ALA A 24 4.04 -18.88 -3.54
C ALA A 24 5.07 -18.83 -4.68
N ARG A 25 5.22 -17.68 -5.36
CA ARG A 25 6.14 -17.52 -6.48
C ARG A 25 7.59 -17.28 -6.05
N LEU A 26 7.79 -16.53 -4.98
CA LEU A 26 9.11 -16.04 -4.55
C LEU A 26 9.66 -16.76 -3.31
N GLY A 27 8.83 -17.49 -2.56
CA GLY A 27 9.22 -18.14 -1.30
C GLY A 27 9.52 -17.16 -0.16
N LEU A 28 9.11 -15.89 -0.29
CA LEU A 28 9.40 -14.82 0.66
C LEU A 28 8.12 -14.26 1.29
N PRO A 29 8.16 -13.82 2.56
CA PRO A 29 7.02 -13.15 3.20
C PRO A 29 6.59 -11.90 2.43
N CYS A 30 5.29 -11.75 2.19
CA CYS A 30 4.72 -10.60 1.53
C CYS A 30 3.79 -9.82 2.48
N ARG A 31 3.86 -8.49 2.44
CA ARG A 31 2.88 -7.58 3.07
C ARG A 31 2.33 -6.63 2.03
N LEU A 32 1.07 -6.25 2.20
CA LEU A 32 0.32 -5.41 1.28
C LEU A 32 -0.38 -4.28 2.04
N SER A 33 -0.32 -3.08 1.47
CA SER A 33 -1.10 -1.91 1.85
C SER A 33 -1.38 -1.08 0.59
N ASN A 34 -2.40 -0.21 0.65
CA ASN A 34 -2.67 0.76 -0.42
C ASN A 34 -1.48 1.72 -0.59
N ASP A 35 -1.28 2.19 -1.82
CA ASP A 35 -0.19 3.07 -2.25
C ASP A 35 -0.09 4.37 -1.44
N ALA A 36 -1.21 5.06 -1.16
CA ALA A 36 -1.19 6.28 -0.35
C ALA A 36 -0.71 6.01 1.08
N ASN A 37 -1.13 4.89 1.69
CA ASN A 37 -0.63 4.46 3.00
C ASN A 37 0.86 4.13 2.96
N CYS A 38 1.33 3.46 1.90
CA CYS A 38 2.76 3.16 1.73
C CYS A 38 3.58 4.45 1.56
N ALA A 39 3.08 5.43 0.81
CA ALA A 39 3.70 6.74 0.67
C ALA A 39 3.75 7.49 2.01
N ALA A 40 2.63 7.54 2.73
CA ALA A 40 2.58 8.15 4.06
C ALA A 40 3.58 7.50 5.03
N LEU A 41 3.67 6.17 5.05
CA LEU A 41 4.63 5.44 5.88
C LEU A 41 6.08 5.79 5.50
N ALA A 42 6.39 5.86 4.20
CA ALA A 42 7.72 6.23 3.73
C ALA A 42 8.10 7.65 4.20
N GLU A 43 7.18 8.61 4.12
CA GLU A 43 7.38 9.98 4.58
C GLU A 43 7.61 10.07 6.11
N THR A 44 6.97 9.21 6.91
CA THR A 44 7.18 9.17 8.37
C THR A 44 8.54 8.58 8.73
N VAL A 45 8.99 7.58 7.97
CA VAL A 45 10.20 6.81 8.30
C VAL A 45 11.46 7.49 7.79
N ALA A 46 11.42 8.06 6.59
CA ALA A 46 12.61 8.56 5.90
C ALA A 46 12.38 9.84 5.08
N GLY A 47 11.18 10.43 5.12
CA GLY A 47 10.86 11.62 4.35
C GLY A 47 10.66 12.88 5.20
N ALA A 48 9.84 13.78 4.70
CA ALA A 48 9.65 15.12 5.25
C ALA A 48 8.91 15.13 6.60
N SER A 49 8.33 13.99 7.01
CA SER A 49 7.53 13.89 8.24
C SER A 49 8.23 13.14 9.36
N VAL A 50 9.53 12.87 9.23
CA VAL A 50 10.34 12.28 10.31
C VAL A 50 10.29 13.17 11.55
N GLY A 51 9.94 12.59 12.70
CA GLY A 51 9.79 13.30 13.97
C GLY A 51 8.44 13.97 14.18
N CYS A 52 7.57 14.00 13.17
CA CYS A 52 6.18 14.44 13.34
C CYS A 52 5.36 13.34 14.03
N ARG A 53 4.57 13.72 15.04
CA ARG A 53 3.64 12.80 15.70
C ARG A 53 2.41 12.50 14.85
N ASN A 54 1.93 13.51 14.13
CA ASN A 54 0.74 13.46 13.30
C ASN A 54 1.06 14.09 11.94
N MET A 55 0.59 13.44 10.86
CA MET A 55 0.77 13.90 9.49
C MET A 55 -0.43 13.45 8.64
N VAL A 56 -0.72 14.22 7.60
CA VAL A 56 -1.68 13.86 6.56
C VAL A 56 -0.95 14.00 5.24
N LEU A 57 -0.97 12.93 4.44
CA LEU A 57 -0.43 12.92 3.09
C LEU A 57 -1.59 12.87 2.12
N VAL A 58 -1.58 13.78 1.14
CA VAL A 58 -2.56 13.83 0.05
C VAL A 58 -1.79 13.60 -1.25
N THR A 59 -2.12 12.53 -1.95
CA THR A 59 -1.58 12.26 -3.29
C THR A 59 -2.48 12.90 -4.34
N LEU A 60 -1.90 13.71 -5.22
CA LEU A 60 -2.59 14.37 -6.33
C LEU A 60 -2.01 13.84 -7.65
N GLY A 61 -2.80 13.07 -8.39
CA GLY A 61 -2.42 12.48 -9.67
C GLY A 61 -3.63 12.12 -10.53
N THR A 62 -3.66 10.92 -11.12
CA THR A 62 -4.82 10.42 -11.88
C THR A 62 -6.08 10.25 -11.00
N GLY A 63 -5.89 10.24 -9.68
CA GLY A 63 -6.94 10.34 -8.65
C GLY A 63 -6.44 11.14 -7.45
N VAL A 64 -7.24 11.14 -6.38
CA VAL A 64 -6.89 11.70 -5.06
C VAL A 64 -6.85 10.56 -4.05
N GLY A 65 -5.78 10.49 -3.26
CA GLY A 65 -5.55 9.46 -2.24
C GLY A 65 -5.03 10.06 -0.95
#